data_AF-A0A0F5PBD6-F1
#
_entry.id   AF-A0A0F5PBD6-F1
#
_cell.length_a   1.000
_cell.length_b   1.000
_cell.length_c   1.000
_cell.angle_alpha   90.00
_cell.angle_beta   90.00
_cell.angle_gamma   90.00
#
_symmetry.space_group_name_H-M   'P 1'
#
loop_
_entity.id
_entity.type
_entity.pdbx_description
1 polymer ?
#
loop_
_entity_poly.entity_id
_entity_poly.type
_entity_poly.pdbx_seq_one_letter_code
_entity_poly.pdbx_strand_id
1 'polypeptide(L)'
;MTISFYRLIWALPIAFALHIVEELLCGYPAWATAITGHAMELPTFLGSNIAFVIIMALLTGWAAKTRSIGAIFWMLAWAAGNLFWNFVYHFVCVLVYDQGSPGLATATLIYFPLSLAVWQAALAERIVRPAALAGAIAIGGAFMGAVTAFGIYHLGGV
;
A
#
# COMPACT_ATOMS: atom_id res chain seq x y z
N MET A 1 -26.92 4.74 -2.77
CA MET A 1 -26.28 4.05 -3.91
C MET A 1 -24.88 3.65 -3.48
N THR A 2 -24.53 2.37 -3.51
CA THR A 2 -23.17 1.91 -3.25
C THR A 2 -22.32 2.17 -4.49
N ILE A 3 -21.09 2.66 -4.32
CA ILE A 3 -20.11 2.80 -5.41
C ILE A 3 -19.72 1.40 -5.91
N SER A 4 -19.64 1.19 -7.23
CA SER A 4 -19.24 -0.11 -7.77
C SER A 4 -17.75 -0.36 -7.63
N PHE A 5 -17.33 -1.63 -7.57
CA PHE A 5 -15.94 -2.05 -7.49
C PHE A 5 -15.04 -1.31 -8.50
N TYR A 6 -15.43 -1.31 -9.78
CA TYR A 6 -14.62 -0.70 -10.85
C TYR A 6 -14.53 0.83 -10.79
N ARG A 7 -15.45 1.50 -10.08
CA ARG A 7 -15.32 2.93 -9.79
C ARG A 7 -14.47 3.17 -8.55
N LEU A 8 -14.62 2.31 -7.54
CA LEU A 8 -13.91 2.40 -6.27
C LEU A 8 -12.39 2.20 -6.42
N ILE A 9 -11.95 1.28 -7.27
CA ILE A 9 -10.51 0.99 -7.46
C ILE A 9 -9.69 2.20 -7.96
N TRP A 10 -10.33 3.20 -8.59
CA TRP A 10 -9.65 4.43 -8.99
C TRP A 10 -9.24 5.32 -7.81
N ALA A 11 -9.80 5.09 -6.62
CA ALA A 11 -9.34 5.75 -5.41
C ALA A 11 -7.97 5.21 -4.93
N LEU A 12 -7.55 4.01 -5.34
CA LEU A 12 -6.30 3.38 -4.91
C LEU A 12 -5.05 4.22 -5.22
N PRO A 13 -4.77 4.62 -6.48
CA PRO A 13 -3.58 5.44 -6.78
C PRO A 13 -3.64 6.83 -6.14
N ILE A 14 -4.85 7.40 -5.99
CA ILE A 14 -5.04 8.71 -5.36
C ILE A 14 -4.74 8.64 -3.87
N ALA A 15 -5.31 7.65 -3.18
CA ALA A 15 -5.02 7.40 -1.77
C ALA A 15 -3.51 7.20 -1.57
N PHE A 16 -2.86 6.42 -2.44
CA PHE A 16 -1.42 6.20 -2.35
C PHE A 16 -0.63 7.50 -2.45
N ALA A 17 -0.91 8.31 -3.46
CA ALA A 17 -0.26 9.61 -3.62
C ALA A 17 -0.46 10.53 -2.39
N LEU A 18 -1.66 10.56 -1.80
CA LEU A 18 -1.94 11.37 -0.61
C LEU A 18 -1.10 10.95 0.61
N HIS A 19 -0.89 9.66 0.79
CA HIS A 19 -0.06 9.14 1.87
C HIS A 19 1.41 9.52 1.69
N ILE A 20 1.96 9.42 0.48
CA ILE A 20 3.34 9.84 0.18
C ILE A 20 3.52 11.34 0.47
N VAL A 21 2.49 12.15 0.20
CA VAL A 21 2.49 13.58 0.55
C VAL A 21 2.52 13.77 2.07
N GLU A 22 1.73 13.03 2.84
CA GLU A 22 1.82 13.06 4.32
C GLU A 22 3.22 12.67 4.79
N GLU A 23 3.74 11.52 4.33
CA GLU A 23 5.06 11.03 4.70
C GLU A 23 6.15 12.08 4.43
N LEU A 24 6.10 12.74 3.26
CA LEU A 24 7.05 13.80 2.92
C LEU A 24 6.92 15.02 3.84
N LEU A 25 5.71 15.50 4.08
CA LEU A 25 5.46 16.69 4.90
C LEU A 25 5.74 16.46 6.39
N CYS A 26 5.58 15.23 6.85
CA CYS A 26 5.81 14.83 8.24
C CYS A 26 7.21 14.22 8.46
N GLY A 27 8.08 14.22 7.44
CA GLY A 27 9.50 13.89 7.59
C GLY A 27 9.82 12.39 7.67
N TYR A 28 9.05 11.53 7.00
CA TYR A 28 9.26 10.08 6.98
C TYR A 28 10.71 9.67 6.65
N PRO A 29 11.41 10.24 5.65
CA PRO A 29 12.79 9.82 5.37
C PRO A 29 13.75 10.04 6.54
N ALA A 30 13.61 11.17 7.24
CA ALA A 30 14.41 11.48 8.42
C ALA A 30 14.05 10.55 9.59
N TRP A 31 12.75 10.32 9.81
CA TRP A 31 12.26 9.38 10.82
C TRP A 31 12.75 7.95 10.56
N ALA A 32 12.63 7.46 9.33
CA ALA A 32 13.07 6.13 8.92
C ALA A 32 14.58 5.98 9.15
N THR A 33 15.37 6.99 8.77
CA THR A 33 16.81 7.00 9.02
C THR A 33 17.14 6.91 10.51
N ALA A 34 16.40 7.63 11.36
CA ALA A 34 16.61 7.61 12.80
C ALA A 34 16.28 6.27 13.45
N ILE A 35 15.22 5.58 13.00
CA ILE A 35 14.79 4.31 13.60
C ILE A 35 15.57 3.10 13.07
N THR A 36 16.05 3.13 11.83
CA THR A 36 16.78 2.00 11.22
C THR A 36 18.30 2.16 11.30
N GLY A 37 18.80 3.39 11.46
CA GLY A 37 20.22 3.70 11.34
C GLY A 37 20.74 3.70 9.88
N HIS A 38 19.86 3.51 8.89
CA HIS A 38 20.20 3.50 7.47
C HIS A 38 19.66 4.75 6.77
N ALA A 39 20.51 5.46 6.04
CA ALA A 39 20.13 6.68 5.35
C ALA A 39 19.01 6.42 4.31
N MET A 40 17.85 7.03 4.53
CA MET A 40 16.77 7.09 3.55
C MET A 40 16.88 8.40 2.79
N GLU A 41 17.68 8.39 1.73
CA GLU A 41 17.89 9.55 0.87
C GLU A 41 16.59 9.95 0.15
N LEU A 42 16.33 11.26 0.08
CA LEU A 42 15.11 11.80 -0.51
C LEU A 42 14.89 11.34 -1.98
N PRO A 43 15.91 11.29 -2.86
CA PRO A 43 15.74 10.75 -4.21
C PRO A 43 15.30 9.28 -4.23
N THR A 44 15.83 8.45 -3.32
CA THR A 44 15.46 7.04 -3.22
C THR A 44 14.01 6.89 -2.74
N PHE A 45 13.64 7.66 -1.72
CA PHE A 45 12.27 7.68 -1.19
C PHE A 45 11.26 8.11 -2.27
N LEU A 46 11.50 9.26 -2.94
CA LEU A 46 10.58 9.77 -3.96
C LEU A 46 10.58 8.88 -5.21
N GLY A 47 11.74 8.42 -5.67
CA GLY A 47 11.86 7.58 -6.86
C GLY A 47 11.08 6.28 -6.75
N SER A 48 11.26 5.54 -5.65
CA SER A 48 10.53 4.30 -5.37
C SER A 48 9.03 4.53 -5.25
N ASN A 49 8.61 5.56 -4.50
CA ASN A 49 7.20 5.85 -4.30
C ASN A 49 6.49 6.31 -5.58
N ILE A 50 7.13 7.15 -6.41
CA ILE A 50 6.60 7.53 -7.73
C ILE A 50 6.42 6.28 -8.61
N ALA A 51 7.41 5.38 -8.64
CA ALA A 51 7.29 4.12 -9.36
C ALA A 51 6.11 3.28 -8.85
N PHE A 52 5.93 3.19 -7.53
CA PHE A 52 4.84 2.41 -6.95
C PHE A 52 3.45 2.98 -7.24
N VAL A 53 3.30 4.32 -7.26
CA VAL A 53 2.06 4.99 -7.68
C VAL A 53 1.78 4.73 -9.16
N ILE A 54 2.79 4.82 -10.03
CA ILE A 54 2.63 4.53 -11.46
C ILE A 54 2.19 3.07 -11.66
N ILE A 55 2.83 2.11 -10.99
CA ILE A 55 2.45 0.69 -11.06
C ILE A 55 1.01 0.50 -10.57
N MET A 56 0.61 1.14 -9.47
CA MET A 56 -0.77 1.10 -8.96
C MET A 56 -1.76 1.61 -10.01
N ALA A 57 -1.47 2.74 -10.66
CA ALA A 57 -2.32 3.32 -11.69
C ALA A 57 -2.43 2.41 -12.92
N LEU A 58 -1.31 1.83 -13.36
CA LEU A 58 -1.27 0.89 -14.49
C LEU A 58 -2.06 -0.38 -14.21
N LEU A 59 -1.88 -0.99 -13.03
CA LEU A 59 -2.63 -2.17 -12.61
C LEU A 59 -4.12 -1.88 -12.46
N THR A 60 -4.48 -0.71 -11.91
CA THR A 60 -5.88 -0.25 -11.82
C THR A 60 -6.49 -0.10 -13.20
N GLY A 61 -5.80 0.57 -14.13
CA GLY A 61 -6.26 0.72 -15.51
C GLY A 61 -6.39 -0.63 -16.24
N TRP A 62 -5.43 -1.53 -16.05
CA TRP A 62 -5.47 -2.88 -16.63
C TRP A 62 -6.64 -3.71 -16.10
N ALA A 63 -6.87 -3.70 -14.78
CA ALA A 63 -8.01 -4.38 -14.14
C ALA A 63 -9.35 -3.79 -14.61
N ALA A 64 -9.47 -2.45 -14.65
CA ALA A 64 -10.68 -1.77 -15.09
C ALA A 64 -11.03 -2.05 -16.56
N LYS A 65 -10.02 -2.08 -17.43
CA LYS A 65 -10.18 -2.29 -18.88
C LYS A 65 -10.48 -3.75 -19.22
N THR A 66 -9.69 -4.68 -18.67
CA THR A 66 -9.76 -6.10 -19.09
C THR A 66 -10.75 -6.91 -18.29
N ARG A 67 -11.00 -6.52 -17.02
CA ARG A 67 -11.83 -7.26 -16.07
C ARG A 67 -11.44 -8.73 -15.92
N SER A 68 -10.20 -9.06 -16.28
CA SER A 68 -9.70 -10.42 -16.18
C SER A 68 -9.34 -10.75 -14.74
N ILE A 69 -9.54 -12.00 -14.34
CA ILE A 69 -9.25 -12.47 -12.97
C ILE A 69 -7.78 -12.20 -12.62
N GLY A 70 -6.85 -12.43 -13.56
CA GLY A 70 -5.43 -12.16 -13.35
C GLY A 70 -5.13 -10.68 -13.11
N ALA A 71 -5.69 -9.77 -13.92
CA ALA A 71 -5.50 -8.34 -13.74
C ALA A 71 -6.03 -7.84 -12.39
N ILE A 72 -7.23 -8.30 -12.01
CA ILE A 72 -7.84 -7.96 -10.74
C ILE A 72 -7.02 -8.51 -9.57
N PHE A 73 -6.56 -9.75 -9.66
CA PHE A 73 -5.75 -10.39 -8.62
C PHE A 73 -4.46 -9.61 -8.35
N TRP A 74 -3.69 -9.29 -9.40
CA TRP A 74 -2.44 -8.56 -9.24
C TRP A 74 -2.65 -7.12 -8.76
N MET A 75 -3.70 -6.45 -9.23
CA MET A 75 -4.08 -5.13 -8.72
C MET A 75 -4.44 -5.20 -7.22
N LEU A 76 -5.25 -6.17 -6.80
CA LEU A 76 -5.61 -6.36 -5.40
C LEU A 76 -4.40 -6.72 -4.52
N ALA A 77 -3.46 -7.51 -5.02
CA ALA A 77 -2.24 -7.86 -4.29
C ALA A 77 -1.34 -6.64 -4.10
N TRP A 78 -1.14 -5.87 -5.17
CA TRP A 78 -0.37 -4.61 -5.13
C TRP A 78 -1.03 -3.59 -4.19
N ALA A 79 -2.36 -3.45 -4.25
CA ALA A 79 -3.14 -2.60 -3.35
C ALA A 79 -3.05 -3.06 -1.90
N ALA A 80 -3.18 -4.36 -1.63
CA ALA A 80 -3.07 -4.88 -0.27
C ALA A 80 -1.69 -4.59 0.35
N GLY A 81 -0.61 -4.75 -0.43
CA GLY A 81 0.74 -4.42 0.04
C GLY A 81 0.92 -2.94 0.35
N ASN A 82 0.64 -2.08 -0.64
CA ASN A 82 0.93 -0.65 -0.53
C ASN A 82 -0.07 0.14 0.32
N LEU A 83 -1.27 -0.40 0.60
CA LEU A 83 -2.26 0.26 1.45
C LEU A 83 -2.44 -0.46 2.79
N PHE A 84 -3.02 -1.67 2.77
CA PHE A 84 -3.38 -2.35 4.03
C PHE A 84 -2.16 -2.77 4.85
N TRP A 85 -1.19 -3.45 4.24
CA TRP A 85 0.02 -3.87 4.95
C TRP A 85 0.95 -2.71 5.26
N ASN A 86 0.95 -1.67 4.43
CA ASN A 86 1.60 -0.41 4.76
C ASN A 86 0.98 0.23 6.02
N PHE A 87 -0.35 0.26 6.16
CA PHE A 87 -1.01 0.64 7.41
C PHE A 87 -0.55 -0.22 8.60
N VAL A 88 -0.54 -1.55 8.45
CA VAL A 88 -0.04 -2.46 9.49
C VAL A 88 1.40 -2.12 9.85
N TYR A 89 2.26 -1.83 8.87
CA TYR A 89 3.65 -1.41 9.09
C TYR A 89 3.74 -0.15 9.96
N HIS A 90 3.08 0.95 9.59
CA HIS A 90 3.12 2.18 10.41
C HIS A 90 2.56 1.96 11.81
N PHE A 91 1.46 1.21 11.92
CA PHE A 91 0.86 0.89 13.21
C PHE A 91 1.83 0.09 14.10
N VAL A 92 2.49 -0.94 13.54
CA VAL A 92 3.48 -1.73 14.26
C VAL A 92 4.69 -0.88 14.65
N CYS A 93 5.16 0.01 13.77
CA CYS A 93 6.26 0.91 14.10
C CYS A 93 5.95 1.81 15.30
N VAL A 94 4.72 2.29 15.45
CA VAL A 94 4.32 3.05 16.64
C VAL A 94 4.47 2.21 17.91
N LEU A 95 4.02 0.95 17.88
CA LEU A 95 4.11 0.05 19.03
C LEU A 95 5.55 -0.33 19.37
N VAL A 96 6.41 -0.51 18.35
CA VAL A 96 7.80 -0.97 18.52
C VAL A 96 8.73 0.17 18.95
N TYR A 97 8.55 1.37 18.37
CA TYR A 97 9.45 2.51 18.59
C TYR A 97 8.94 3.52 19.61
N ASP A 98 7.73 3.32 20.13
CA ASP A 98 7.03 4.23 21.06
C ASP A 98 7.02 5.68 20.56
N GLN A 99 6.87 5.85 19.24
CA GLN A 99 6.94 7.13 18.55
C GLN A 99 5.94 7.17 17.40
N GLY A 100 5.38 8.34 17.13
CA GLY A 100 4.52 8.54 15.97
C GLY A 100 5.25 8.23 14.67
N SER A 101 4.63 7.44 13.79
CA SER A 101 5.16 7.13 12.47
C SER A 101 4.54 8.08 11.43
N PRO A 102 5.33 8.91 10.72
CA PRO A 102 4.83 9.73 9.61
C PRO A 102 4.15 8.83 8.57
N GLY A 103 2.93 9.14 8.13
CA GLY A 103 2.13 8.27 7.26
C GLY A 103 1.00 7.54 7.98
N LEU A 104 1.04 7.43 9.32
CA LEU A 104 0.01 6.73 10.09
C LEU A 104 -1.38 7.35 9.95
N ALA A 105 -1.47 8.68 9.80
CA ALA A 105 -2.76 9.36 9.78
C ALA A 105 -3.54 8.98 8.52
N THR A 106 -2.94 9.12 7.33
CA THR A 106 -3.57 8.68 6.08
C THR A 106 -3.68 7.17 6.00
N ALA A 107 -2.73 6.41 6.56
CA ALA A 107 -2.83 4.96 6.57
C ALA A 107 -4.05 4.48 7.39
N THR A 108 -4.31 5.10 8.53
CA THR A 108 -5.45 4.75 9.39
C THR A 108 -6.77 5.29 8.83
N LEU A 109 -6.79 6.55 8.40
CA LEU A 109 -8.02 7.25 8.01
C LEU A 109 -8.41 7.03 6.54
N ILE A 110 -7.48 6.61 5.68
CA ILE A 110 -7.71 6.42 4.24
C ILE A 110 -7.39 4.97 3.84
N TYR A 111 -6.17 4.47 4.04
CA TYR A 111 -5.78 3.15 3.51
C TYR A 111 -6.60 2.01 4.09
N PHE A 112 -6.72 1.97 5.41
CA PHE A 112 -7.45 0.93 6.11
C PHE A 112 -8.92 0.87 5.66
N PRO A 113 -9.73 1.95 5.77
CA PRO A 113 -11.13 1.90 5.33
C PRO A 113 -11.28 1.68 3.82
N LEU A 114 -10.41 2.25 2.98
CA LEU A 114 -10.46 2.01 1.54
C LEU A 114 -10.17 0.55 1.18
N SER A 115 -9.20 -0.08 1.84
CA SER A 115 -8.88 -1.50 1.63
C SER A 115 -10.08 -2.38 1.95
N LEU A 116 -10.72 -2.15 3.11
CA LEU A 116 -11.93 -2.86 3.51
C LEU A 116 -13.08 -2.65 2.50
N ALA A 117 -13.29 -1.40 2.05
CA ALA A 117 -14.33 -1.08 1.08
C ALA A 117 -14.11 -1.78 -0.27
N VAL A 118 -12.86 -1.80 -0.76
CA VAL A 118 -12.50 -2.48 -2.03
C VAL A 118 -12.73 -3.98 -1.91
N TRP A 119 -12.32 -4.60 -0.80
CA TRP A 119 -12.53 -6.03 -0.57
C TRP A 119 -13.99 -6.40 -0.42
N GLN A 120 -14.75 -5.60 0.34
CA GLN A 120 -16.18 -5.77 0.48
C GLN A 120 -16.88 -5.68 -0.87
N ALA A 121 -16.55 -4.67 -1.69
CA ALA A 121 -17.11 -4.52 -3.04
C ALA A 121 -16.72 -5.71 -3.94
N ALA A 122 -15.46 -6.15 -3.89
CA ALA A 122 -14.97 -7.28 -4.68
C ALA A 122 -15.71 -8.59 -4.37
N LEU A 123 -16.03 -8.83 -3.09
CA LEU A 123 -16.78 -10.01 -2.64
C LEU A 123 -18.28 -9.87 -2.91
N ALA A 124 -18.87 -8.72 -2.59
CA ALA A 124 -20.30 -8.47 -2.77
C ALA A 124 -20.73 -8.53 -4.24
N GLU A 125 -19.91 -7.97 -5.14
CA GLU A 125 -20.13 -8.01 -6.59
C GLU A 125 -19.61 -9.29 -7.24
N ARG A 126 -19.06 -10.25 -6.46
CA ARG A 126 -18.51 -11.52 -6.92
C ARG A 126 -17.43 -11.36 -7.99
N ILE A 127 -16.64 -10.29 -7.90
CA ILE A 127 -15.51 -10.01 -8.79
C ILE A 127 -14.39 -11.05 -8.58
N VAL A 128 -14.18 -11.47 -7.33
CA VAL A 128 -13.20 -12.49 -6.97
C VAL A 128 -13.79 -13.50 -5.99
N ARG A 129 -13.22 -14.71 -5.98
CA ARG A 129 -13.50 -15.70 -4.94
C ARG A 129 -12.78 -15.31 -3.63
N PRO A 130 -13.34 -15.64 -2.45
CA PRO A 130 -12.69 -15.35 -1.17
C PRO A 130 -11.25 -15.88 -1.07
N ALA A 131 -10.99 -17.09 -1.58
CA ALA A 131 -9.64 -17.67 -1.59
C ALA A 131 -8.65 -16.85 -2.46
N ALA A 132 -9.09 -16.31 -3.59
CA ALA A 132 -8.25 -15.48 -4.44
C ALA A 132 -7.95 -14.13 -3.76
N LEU A 133 -8.94 -13.55 -3.08
CA LEU A 133 -8.72 -12.34 -2.28
C LEU A 133 -7.75 -12.58 -1.13
N ALA A 134 -7.92 -13.67 -0.37
CA ALA A 134 -7.01 -14.03 0.70
C ALA A 134 -5.57 -14.23 0.17
N GLY A 135 -5.43 -14.89 -0.98
CA GLY A 135 -4.14 -15.03 -1.67
C GLY A 135 -3.54 -13.69 -2.08
N ALA A 136 -4.34 -12.77 -2.63
CA ALA A 136 -3.88 -11.43 -2.98
C ALA A 136 -3.41 -10.64 -1.74
N ILE A 137 -4.16 -10.71 -0.63
CA ILE A 137 -3.77 -10.08 0.64
C ILE A 137 -2.48 -10.68 1.17
N ALA A 138 -2.32 -12.01 1.14
CA ALA A 138 -1.11 -12.68 1.60
C ALA A 138 0.12 -12.30 0.75
N ILE A 139 -0.02 -12.27 -0.58
CA ILE A 139 1.06 -11.83 -1.49
C ILE A 139 1.41 -10.36 -1.25
N GLY A 140 0.40 -9.49 -1.08
CA GLY A 140 0.62 -8.09 -0.71
C GLY A 140 1.40 -7.95 0.60
N GLY A 141 1.12 -8.81 1.58
CA GLY A 141 1.82 -8.83 2.87
C GLY A 141 3.27 -9.27 2.74
N ALA A 142 3.51 -10.34 1.97
CA ALA A 142 4.86 -10.78 1.65
C ALA A 142 5.66 -9.69 0.91
N PHE A 143 5.03 -9.00 -0.05
CA PHE A 143 5.64 -7.86 -0.75
C PHE A 143 5.98 -6.72 0.21
N MET A 144 5.05 -6.26 1.04
CA MET A 144 5.33 -5.18 1.99
C MET A 144 6.39 -5.59 3.00
N GLY A 145 6.34 -6.82 3.50
CA GLY A 145 7.39 -7.38 4.35
C GLY A 145 8.76 -7.35 3.69
N ALA A 146 8.85 -7.66 2.39
CA ALA A 146 10.09 -7.54 1.62
C ALA A 146 10.54 -6.08 1.44
N VAL A 147 9.62 -5.16 1.13
CA VAL A 147 9.93 -3.72 1.05
C VAL A 147 10.48 -3.22 2.39
N THR A 148 9.85 -3.58 3.50
CA THR A 148 10.32 -3.24 4.84
C THR A 148 11.69 -3.88 5.10
N ALA A 149 11.81 -5.20 4.98
CA ALA A 149 13.05 -5.92 5.29
C ALA A 149 14.25 -5.41 4.47
N PHE A 150 14.10 -5.31 3.16
CA PHE A 150 15.22 -5.04 2.25
C PHE A 150 15.35 -3.55 1.90
N GLY A 151 14.24 -2.84 1.72
CA GLY A 151 14.25 -1.45 1.30
C GLY A 151 14.34 -0.44 2.44
N ILE A 152 13.87 -0.80 3.65
CA ILE A 152 13.87 0.10 4.81
C ILE A 152 14.95 -0.32 5.80
N TYR A 153 14.98 -1.60 6.18
CA TYR A 153 15.90 -2.14 7.19
C TYR A 153 17.19 -2.73 6.62
N HIS A 154 17.34 -2.79 5.29
CA HIS A 154 18.55 -3.31 4.63
C HIS A 154 19.01 -4.70 5.14
N LEU A 155 18.06 -5.56 5.52
CA LEU A 155 18.34 -6.93 5.96
C LEU A 155 18.95 -7.71 4.79
N GLY A 156 20.20 -8.14 4.91
CA GLY A 156 20.92 -8.81 3.82
C GLY A 156 22.05 -7.99 3.18
N GLY A 157 22.28 -6.76 3.66
CA GLY A 157 23.41 -5.92 3.27
C GLY A 157 23.01 -4.71 2.42
N VAL A 158 23.97 -3.80 2.25
CA VAL A 158 23.92 -2.65 1.33
C VAL A 158 24.76 -2.98 0.10
#